data_AF-A4XA21-F1
#
_entry.id   AF-A4XA21-F1
#
_cell.length_a   1.000
_cell.length_b   1.000
_cell.length_c   1.000
_cell.angle_alpha   90.00
_cell.angle_beta   90.00
_cell.angle_gamma   90.00
#
_symmetry.space_group_name_H-M   'P 1'
#
loop_
_entity.id
_entity.type
_entity.pdbx_description
1 polymer ?
#
loop_
_entity_poly.entity_id
_entity_poly.type
_entity_poly.pdbx_seq_one_letter_code
_entity_poly.pdbx_strand_id
1 'polypeptide(L)'
;MLSLALTSWAQPIDDAHATLAQASSVTPLVFPTRGVVPIGYAIFAFALGGTVGLMLRKTLAAVAVTLALVVAAQVGAVELRPLIAEPVHRVTALTAERVGMIEGMNDVVTKVEAWPSEADSWQLSNTIVTTPGGPEYRGPTDQEKCTPDCREWLGAQRLLQEERYVPAGNFWLAQWRELGILITLAAALSLISLWWIRRRPA
;
A
#
# COMPACT_ATOMS: atom_id res chain seq x y z
N MET A 1 6.33 3.02 32.10
CA MET A 1 7.29 4.11 31.82
C MET A 1 7.67 4.12 30.34
N LEU A 2 8.28 3.05 29.81
CA LEU A 2 8.54 2.91 28.36
C LEU A 2 7.28 2.96 27.48
N SER A 3 6.22 2.26 27.89
CA SER A 3 4.93 2.28 27.18
C SER A 3 4.33 3.69 27.07
N LEU A 4 4.32 4.44 28.19
CA LEU A 4 3.82 5.82 28.25
C LEU A 4 4.65 6.79 27.39
N ALA A 5 5.98 6.65 27.42
CA ALA A 5 6.88 7.45 26.60
C ALA A 5 6.73 7.16 25.10
N LEU A 6 6.54 5.88 24.73
CA LEU A 6 6.23 5.47 23.36
C LEU A 6 4.87 6.04 22.90
N THR A 7 3.82 5.93 23.71
CA THR A 7 2.51 6.51 23.37
C THR A 7 2.56 8.03 23.25
N SER A 8 3.25 8.74 24.15
CA SER A 8 3.32 10.20 24.08
C SER A 8 4.11 10.72 22.87
N TRP A 9 5.09 9.95 22.41
CA TRP A 9 5.88 10.29 21.23
C TRP A 9 5.17 9.91 19.92
N ALA A 10 4.39 8.83 19.94
CA ALA A 10 3.57 8.39 18.81
C ALA A 10 2.31 9.25 18.62
N GLN A 11 1.73 9.80 19.70
CA GLN A 11 0.51 10.62 19.64
C GLN A 11 0.54 11.74 18.59
N PRO A 12 1.54 12.64 18.52
CA PRO A 12 1.56 13.69 17.51
C PRO A 12 1.70 13.16 16.06
N ILE A 13 2.29 11.98 15.88
CA ILE A 13 2.41 11.32 14.57
C ILE A 13 1.07 10.66 14.20
N ASP A 14 0.42 10.02 15.17
CA ASP A 14 -0.91 9.43 15.00
C ASP A 14 -1.99 10.51 14.76
N ASP A 15 -1.88 11.67 15.41
CA ASP A 15 -2.77 12.83 15.21
C ASP A 15 -2.52 13.52 13.85
N ALA A 16 -1.27 13.63 13.42
CA ALA A 16 -0.93 14.11 12.08
C ALA A 16 -1.43 13.15 10.99
N HIS A 17 -1.36 11.84 11.24
CA HIS A 17 -1.95 10.84 10.34
C HIS A 17 -3.48 10.85 10.40
N ALA A 18 -4.12 11.12 11.54
CA ALA A 18 -5.58 11.22 11.65
C ALA A 18 -6.13 12.46 10.92
N THR A 19 -5.41 13.58 10.94
CA THR A 19 -5.77 14.79 10.19
C THR A 19 -5.57 14.63 8.68
N LEU A 20 -4.56 13.86 8.25
CA LEU A 20 -4.40 13.44 6.85
C LEU A 20 -5.37 12.29 6.46
N ALA A 21 -5.77 11.45 7.40
CA ALA A 21 -6.71 10.33 7.22
C ALA A 21 -8.18 10.73 7.37
N GLN A 22 -8.49 12.01 7.59
CA GLN A 22 -9.77 12.56 7.15
C GLN A 22 -9.93 12.49 5.62
N ALA A 23 -8.86 12.15 4.89
CA ALA A 23 -8.88 11.55 3.56
C ALA A 23 -8.84 9.99 3.59
N SER A 24 -9.61 9.37 4.50
CA SER A 24 -10.15 7.98 4.51
C SER A 24 -9.31 6.79 4.02
N SER A 25 -8.00 6.93 3.88
CA SER A 25 -7.12 5.94 3.27
C SER A 25 -6.19 5.40 4.34
N VAL A 26 -6.22 4.09 4.59
CA VAL A 26 -5.08 3.41 5.23
C VAL A 26 -3.90 3.62 4.31
N THR A 27 -3.05 4.60 4.65
CA THR A 27 -1.94 5.00 3.79
C THR A 27 -0.99 3.81 3.63
N PRO A 28 -0.46 3.55 2.42
CA PRO A 28 0.47 2.44 2.17
C PRO A 28 1.71 2.48 3.07
N LEU A 29 1.99 3.62 3.70
CA LEU A 29 3.13 3.86 4.57
C LEU A 29 2.95 3.38 6.02
N VAL A 30 1.70 3.18 6.50
CA VAL A 30 1.45 2.64 7.86
C VAL A 30 1.32 1.11 7.87
N PHE A 31 1.13 0.51 6.69
CA PHE A 31 1.06 -0.95 6.49
C PHE A 31 2.34 -1.73 6.87
N PRO A 32 3.57 -1.21 6.67
CA PRO A 32 4.80 -1.91 7.08
C PRO A 32 5.12 -1.74 8.56
N THR A 33 4.64 -0.68 9.23
CA THR A 33 5.09 -0.30 10.58
C THR A 33 4.35 -1.02 11.70
N ARG A 34 3.19 -1.63 11.44
CA ARG A 34 2.36 -2.30 12.45
C ARG A 34 2.15 -3.81 12.24
N GLY A 35 2.92 -4.43 11.34
CA GLY A 35 2.77 -5.86 10.95
C GLY A 35 3.90 -6.78 11.42
N VAL A 36 3.79 -8.07 11.10
CA VAL A 36 4.80 -9.11 11.40
C VAL A 36 5.89 -9.17 10.31
N VAL A 37 5.61 -8.61 9.14
CA VAL A 37 6.53 -8.55 7.99
C VAL A 37 7.94 -8.02 8.30
N PRO A 38 8.15 -6.97 9.14
CA PRO A 38 9.49 -6.53 9.53
C PRO A 38 10.35 -7.63 10.17
N ILE A 39 9.73 -8.56 10.91
CA ILE A 39 10.42 -9.72 11.49
C ILE A 39 10.91 -10.65 10.37
N GLY A 40 10.08 -10.87 9.35
CA GLY A 40 10.45 -11.65 8.16
C GLY A 40 11.64 -11.04 7.41
N TYR A 41 11.65 -9.71 7.22
CA TYR A 41 12.77 -9.02 6.59
C TYR A 41 14.06 -9.13 7.40
N ALA A 42 13.99 -9.05 8.73
CA ALA A 42 15.15 -9.22 9.59
C ALA A 42 15.76 -10.63 9.46
N ILE A 43 14.92 -11.67 9.48
CA ILE A 43 15.34 -13.07 9.30
C ILE A 43 15.96 -13.28 7.92
N PHE A 44 15.31 -12.77 6.87
CA PHE A 44 15.82 -12.84 5.50
C PHE A 44 17.16 -12.13 5.33
N ALA A 45 17.29 -10.89 5.82
CA ALA A 45 18.51 -10.11 5.74
C ALA A 45 19.67 -10.79 6.49
N PHE A 46 19.40 -11.39 7.65
CA PHE A 46 20.40 -12.14 8.41
C PHE A 46 20.90 -13.38 7.64
N ALA A 47 19.97 -14.20 7.12
CA ALA A 47 20.31 -15.39 6.34
C ALA A 47 21.08 -15.03 5.05
N LEU A 48 20.65 -13.96 4.38
CA LEU A 48 21.31 -13.46 3.18
C LEU A 48 22.73 -12.95 3.49
N GLY A 49 22.89 -12.15 4.54
CA GLY A 49 24.20 -11.64 4.97
C GLY A 49 25.17 -12.76 5.32
N GLY A 50 24.69 -13.80 6.02
CA GLY A 50 25.49 -14.99 6.32
C GLY A 50 25.93 -15.72 5.05
N THR A 51 25.00 -15.94 4.12
CA THR A 51 25.26 -16.62 2.84
C THR A 51 26.28 -15.85 2.00
N VAL A 52 26.05 -14.55 1.82
CA VAL A 52 26.91 -13.67 1.03
C VAL A 52 28.29 -13.53 1.68
N GLY A 53 28.37 -13.44 3.01
CA GLY A 53 29.63 -13.38 3.76
C GLY A 53 30.47 -14.67 3.67
N LEU A 54 29.82 -15.84 3.58
CA LEU A 54 30.49 -17.13 3.35
C LEU A 54 31.03 -17.28 1.92
N MET A 55 30.35 -16.67 0.94
CA MET A 55 30.73 -16.72 -0.47
C MET A 55 31.81 -15.69 -0.83
N LEU A 56 31.72 -14.47 -0.28
CA LEU A 56 32.66 -13.39 -0.56
C LEU A 56 33.73 -13.32 0.52
N ARG A 57 35.00 -13.51 0.12
CA ARG A 57 36.16 -13.35 1.02
C ARG A 57 36.38 -11.92 1.52
N LYS A 58 35.63 -10.93 0.99
CA LYS A 58 35.69 -9.52 1.36
C LYS A 58 34.41 -9.11 2.09
N THR A 59 34.53 -8.88 3.40
CA THR A 59 33.42 -8.46 4.28
C THR A 59 32.73 -7.18 3.80
N LEU A 60 33.50 -6.19 3.32
CA LEU A 60 32.96 -4.92 2.84
C LEU A 60 32.08 -5.10 1.58
N ALA A 61 32.50 -5.97 0.65
CA ALA A 61 31.72 -6.30 -0.54
C ALA A 61 30.47 -7.11 -0.18
N ALA A 62 30.58 -8.01 0.80
CA ALA A 62 29.45 -8.82 1.27
C ALA A 62 28.33 -7.97 1.87
N VAL A 63 28.67 -7.00 2.72
CA VAL A 63 27.70 -6.07 3.31
C VAL A 63 27.02 -5.23 2.24
N ALA A 64 27.78 -4.68 1.28
CA ALA A 64 27.23 -3.87 0.20
C ALA A 64 26.23 -4.66 -0.68
N VAL A 65 26.58 -5.89 -1.06
CA VAL A 65 25.70 -6.76 -1.85
C VAL A 65 24.45 -7.14 -1.06
N THR A 66 24.60 -7.47 0.22
CA THR A 66 23.46 -7.80 1.09
C THR A 66 22.48 -6.64 1.20
N LEU A 67 22.99 -5.43 1.43
CA LEU A 67 22.16 -4.21 1.48
C LEU A 67 21.43 -3.98 0.17
N ALA A 68 22.12 -4.08 -0.97
CA ALA A 68 21.52 -3.89 -2.28
C ALA A 68 20.35 -4.87 -2.53
N LEU A 69 20.54 -6.15 -2.18
CA LEU A 69 19.52 -7.18 -2.34
C LEU A 69 18.33 -6.99 -1.39
N VAL A 70 18.57 -6.59 -0.14
CA VAL A 70 17.48 -6.29 0.82
C VAL A 70 16.67 -5.08 0.38
N VAL A 71 17.32 -4.04 -0.15
CA VAL A 71 16.63 -2.87 -0.72
C VAL A 71 15.81 -3.28 -1.94
N ALA A 72 16.39 -4.07 -2.85
CA ALA A 72 15.67 -4.57 -4.03
C ALA A 72 14.44 -5.41 -3.64
N ALA A 73 14.56 -6.26 -2.61
CA ALA A 73 13.44 -7.05 -2.10
C ALA A 73 12.32 -6.16 -1.53
N GLN A 74 12.68 -5.13 -0.75
CA GLN A 74 11.71 -4.18 -0.19
C GLN A 74 10.98 -3.39 -1.28
N VAL A 75 11.71 -2.91 -2.29
CA VAL A 75 11.11 -2.20 -3.44
C VAL A 75 10.17 -3.13 -4.21
N GLY A 76 10.61 -4.36 -4.51
CA GLY A 76 9.79 -5.34 -5.21
C GLY A 76 8.52 -5.72 -4.44
N ALA A 77 8.57 -5.77 -3.10
CA ALA A 77 7.40 -6.05 -2.28
C ALA A 77 6.34 -4.95 -2.33
N VAL A 78 6.73 -3.68 -2.45
CA VAL A 78 5.76 -2.57 -2.60
C VAL A 78 4.92 -2.78 -3.87
N GLU A 79 5.55 -3.19 -4.96
CA GLU A 79 4.87 -3.46 -6.24
C GLU A 79 4.05 -4.75 -6.24
N LEU A 80 4.50 -5.78 -5.51
CA LEU A 80 3.81 -7.08 -5.45
C LEU A 80 2.64 -7.12 -4.47
N ARG A 81 2.64 -6.26 -3.44
CA ARG A 81 1.62 -6.26 -2.39
C ARG A 81 0.19 -6.19 -2.92
N PRO A 82 -0.15 -5.33 -3.90
CA PRO A 82 -1.48 -5.31 -4.49
C PRO A 82 -1.89 -6.66 -5.10
N LEU A 83 -0.97 -7.40 -5.74
CA LEU A 83 -1.27 -8.72 -6.30
C LEU A 83 -1.49 -9.78 -5.21
N ILE A 84 -0.73 -9.72 -4.12
CA ILE A 84 -0.82 -10.68 -3.02
C ILE A 84 -2.06 -10.41 -2.16
N ALA A 85 -2.53 -9.17 -2.12
CA ALA A 85 -3.62 -8.74 -1.26
C ALA A 85 -5.03 -8.96 -1.84
N GLU A 86 -5.14 -9.50 -3.06
CA GLU A 86 -6.41 -9.81 -3.75
C GLU A 86 -7.36 -8.59 -3.76
N PRO A 87 -7.11 -7.62 -4.66
CA PRO A 87 -7.85 -6.38 -4.67
C PRO A 87 -9.27 -6.63 -5.14
N VAL A 88 -10.24 -6.09 -4.41
CA VAL A 88 -11.64 -6.10 -4.79
C VAL A 88 -11.86 -4.95 -5.77
N HIS A 89 -12.49 -5.29 -6.89
CA HIS A 89 -12.94 -4.32 -7.87
C HIS A 89 -14.44 -4.11 -7.72
N ARG A 90 -14.85 -2.85 -7.53
CA ARG A 90 -16.24 -2.51 -7.28
C ARG A 90 -16.65 -1.30 -8.12
N VAL A 91 -17.80 -1.39 -8.76
CA VAL A 91 -18.42 -0.28 -9.49
C VAL A 91 -19.78 -0.01 -8.85
N THR A 92 -20.00 1.22 -8.44
CA THR A 92 -21.26 1.66 -7.82
C THR A 92 -21.75 2.96 -8.42
N ALA A 93 -23.05 3.23 -8.36
CA ALA A 93 -23.58 4.53 -8.77
C ALA A 93 -23.02 5.62 -7.84
N LEU A 94 -22.57 6.73 -8.44
CA LEU A 94 -22.13 7.89 -7.67
C LEU A 94 -23.37 8.57 -7.05
N THR A 95 -23.34 8.78 -5.74
CA THR A 95 -24.38 9.52 -5.01
C THR A 95 -23.80 10.82 -4.48
N ALA A 96 -24.66 11.83 -4.25
CA ALA A 96 -24.24 13.14 -3.77
C ALA A 96 -23.44 13.07 -2.45
N GLU A 97 -23.86 12.19 -1.54
CA GLU A 97 -23.19 11.95 -0.25
C GLU A 97 -21.77 11.41 -0.39
N ARG A 98 -21.51 10.68 -1.47
CA ARG A 98 -20.20 10.09 -1.75
C ARG A 98 -19.25 11.06 -2.44
N VAL A 99 -19.75 12.15 -3.01
CA VAL A 99 -18.88 13.14 -3.64
C VAL A 99 -18.03 13.82 -2.57
N GLY A 100 -16.71 13.65 -2.64
CA GLY A 100 -15.74 14.23 -1.74
C GLY A 100 -15.22 15.56 -2.27
N MET A 101 -14.02 15.50 -2.88
CA MET A 101 -13.35 16.66 -3.47
C MET A 101 -13.74 16.81 -4.94
N ILE A 102 -14.02 18.05 -5.35
CA ILE A 102 -14.30 18.41 -6.74
C ILE A 102 -13.25 19.44 -7.13
N GLU A 103 -12.44 19.12 -8.13
CA GLU A 103 -11.54 20.06 -8.77
C GLU A 103 -12.12 20.46 -10.12
N GLY A 104 -12.09 21.76 -10.40
CA GLY A 104 -12.52 22.29 -11.67
C GLY A 104 -11.77 23.56 -12.05
N MET A 105 -11.73 23.84 -13.35
CA MET A 105 -11.11 25.02 -13.93
C MET A 105 -11.94 25.49 -15.12
N ASN A 106 -12.20 26.80 -15.22
CA ASN A 106 -12.93 27.43 -16.35
C ASN A 106 -14.20 26.65 -16.74
N ASP A 107 -15.07 26.41 -15.76
CA ASP A 107 -16.38 25.77 -15.92
C ASP A 107 -16.32 24.30 -16.35
N VAL A 108 -15.18 23.65 -16.13
CA VAL A 108 -15.01 22.22 -16.36
C VAL A 108 -14.57 21.54 -15.08
N VAL A 109 -15.27 20.48 -14.69
CA VAL A 109 -14.82 19.56 -13.65
C VAL A 109 -13.67 18.74 -14.22
N THR A 110 -12.50 18.90 -13.63
CA THR A 110 -11.27 18.23 -14.06
C THR A 110 -11.01 16.95 -13.29
N LYS A 111 -11.48 16.88 -12.03
CA LYS A 111 -11.35 15.72 -11.16
C LYS A 111 -12.48 15.67 -10.15
N VAL A 112 -13.05 14.48 -9.94
CA VAL A 112 -13.97 14.20 -8.84
C VAL A 112 -13.38 13.06 -8.04
N GLU A 113 -13.19 13.27 -6.75
CA GLU A 113 -12.85 12.21 -5.80
C GLU A 113 -14.09 11.88 -4.97
N ALA A 114 -14.39 10.60 -4.84
CA ALA A 114 -15.48 10.14 -3.98
C ALA A 114 -14.93 9.51 -2.69
N TRP A 115 -15.73 9.54 -1.63
CA TRP A 115 -15.43 8.81 -0.41
C TRP A 115 -15.42 7.30 -0.68
N PRO A 116 -14.48 6.55 -0.08
CA PRO A 116 -14.42 5.10 -0.20
C PRO A 116 -15.76 4.45 0.14
N SER A 117 -16.16 3.45 -0.65
CA SER A 117 -17.39 2.72 -0.36
C SER A 117 -17.31 1.83 0.90
N GLU A 118 -16.10 1.55 1.37
CA GLU A 118 -15.82 0.73 2.54
C GLU A 118 -14.82 1.44 3.45
N ALA A 119 -15.22 1.66 4.70
CA ALA A 119 -14.37 2.21 5.73
C ALA A 119 -13.17 1.28 6.01
N ASP A 120 -12.04 1.87 6.41
CA ASP A 120 -10.80 1.13 6.74
C ASP A 120 -10.27 0.24 5.61
N SER A 121 -10.44 0.64 4.36
CA SER A 121 -9.88 -0.06 3.21
C SER A 121 -8.56 0.57 2.74
N TRP A 122 -7.65 -0.25 2.21
CA TRP A 122 -6.49 0.27 1.49
C TRP A 122 -6.89 0.53 0.04
N GLN A 123 -7.09 1.80 -0.28
CA GLN A 123 -7.53 2.23 -1.60
C GLN A 123 -6.36 2.25 -2.60
N LEU A 124 -6.48 1.49 -3.70
CA LEU A 124 -5.51 1.44 -4.78
C LEU A 124 -5.88 2.41 -5.90
N SER A 125 -7.18 2.50 -6.20
CA SER A 125 -7.73 3.40 -7.21
C SER A 125 -9.17 3.73 -6.85
N ASN A 126 -9.58 4.97 -7.10
CA ASN A 126 -10.92 5.47 -6.88
C ASN A 126 -11.17 6.59 -7.87
N THR A 127 -11.94 6.27 -8.91
CA THR A 127 -12.17 7.17 -10.02
C THR A 127 -13.66 7.25 -10.33
N ILE A 128 -14.08 8.43 -10.80
CA ILE A 128 -15.43 8.63 -11.30
C ILE A 128 -15.41 8.47 -12.81
N VAL A 129 -16.27 7.61 -13.33
CA VAL A 129 -16.35 7.27 -14.76
C VAL A 129 -17.80 7.33 -15.23
N THR A 130 -18.00 7.59 -16.52
CA THR A 130 -19.35 7.54 -17.12
C THR A 130 -19.78 6.11 -17.44
N THR A 131 -18.81 5.25 -17.75
CA THR A 131 -19.00 3.84 -18.13
C THR A 131 -17.91 3.02 -17.44
N PRO A 132 -18.19 1.78 -16.97
CA PRO A 132 -17.16 0.94 -16.34
C PRO A 132 -15.95 0.73 -17.26
N GLY A 133 -14.74 0.91 -16.73
CA GLY A 133 -13.47 0.84 -17.47
C GLY A 133 -13.25 2.01 -18.44
N GLY A 134 -14.11 3.02 -18.40
CA GLY A 134 -14.02 4.23 -19.22
C GLY A 134 -12.99 5.24 -18.67
N PRO A 135 -12.75 6.34 -19.41
CA PRO A 135 -11.93 7.43 -18.90
C PRO A 135 -12.61 8.10 -17.69
N GLU A 136 -11.78 8.72 -16.85
CA GLU A 136 -12.27 9.56 -15.77
C GLU A 136 -13.19 10.64 -16.30
N TYR A 137 -14.28 10.88 -15.57
CA TYR A 137 -15.25 11.91 -15.90
C TYR A 137 -14.57 13.28 -15.89
N ARG A 138 -14.58 13.91 -17.06
CA ARG A 138 -14.28 15.32 -17.24
C ARG A 138 -15.42 15.91 -18.03
N GLY A 139 -16.06 16.91 -17.47
CA GLY A 139 -17.27 17.45 -18.06
C GLY A 139 -17.54 18.87 -17.63
N PRO A 140 -18.37 19.59 -18.39
CA PRO A 140 -18.77 20.93 -18.03
C PRO A 140 -19.44 20.88 -16.64
N THR A 141 -19.00 21.75 -15.74
CA THR A 141 -19.82 22.12 -14.59
C THR A 141 -20.78 23.17 -15.12
N ASP A 142 -22.07 22.85 -15.09
CA ASP A 142 -23.09 23.88 -15.25
C ASP A 142 -22.98 24.77 -14.01
N GLN A 143 -22.24 25.89 -14.14
CA GLN A 143 -21.92 26.75 -13.01
C GLN A 143 -23.18 27.20 -12.27
N GLU A 144 -24.30 27.43 -12.96
CA GLU A 144 -25.56 27.84 -12.34
C GLU A 144 -26.16 26.75 -11.44
N LYS A 145 -25.93 25.47 -11.76
CA LYS A 145 -26.40 24.33 -10.96
C LYS A 145 -25.38 23.86 -9.93
N CYS A 146 -24.09 24.07 -10.19
CA CYS A 146 -22.98 23.66 -9.34
C CYS A 146 -22.56 24.76 -8.32
N THR A 147 -23.09 25.99 -8.40
CA THR A 147 -22.76 27.10 -7.47
C THR A 147 -23.41 27.01 -6.08
N PRO A 148 -24.60 26.42 -5.88
CA PRO A 148 -25.07 26.13 -4.52
C PRO A 148 -24.67 24.73 -4.05
N ASP A 149 -24.88 23.67 -4.85
CA ASP A 149 -24.68 22.27 -4.42
C ASP A 149 -24.17 21.34 -5.55
N CYS A 150 -22.90 21.51 -5.93
CA CYS A 150 -22.29 20.70 -7.00
C CYS A 150 -22.30 19.18 -6.75
N ARG A 151 -22.29 18.77 -5.48
CA ARG A 151 -22.35 17.36 -5.08
C ARG A 151 -23.67 16.72 -5.47
N GLU A 152 -24.79 17.42 -5.24
CA GLU A 152 -26.12 16.95 -5.65
C GLU A 152 -26.23 16.86 -7.17
N TRP A 153 -25.73 17.88 -7.87
CA TRP A 153 -25.74 17.88 -9.33
C TRP A 153 -24.94 16.70 -9.92
N LEU A 154 -23.75 16.40 -9.38
CA LEU A 154 -22.93 15.25 -9.77
C LEU A 154 -23.59 13.91 -9.42
N GLY A 155 -24.22 13.81 -8.25
CA GLY A 155 -24.97 12.61 -7.84
C GLY A 155 -26.23 12.35 -8.66
N ALA A 156 -26.81 13.40 -9.26
CA ALA A 156 -27.91 13.28 -10.22
C ALA A 156 -27.43 12.84 -11.63
N GLN A 157 -26.14 12.99 -11.93
CA GLN A 157 -25.58 12.43 -13.15
C GLN A 157 -25.52 10.90 -13.03
N ARG A 158 -25.68 10.19 -14.16
CA ARG A 158 -25.52 8.73 -14.21
C ARG A 158 -24.03 8.31 -14.18
N LEU A 159 -23.26 8.93 -13.29
CA LEU A 159 -21.86 8.65 -13.09
C LEU A 159 -21.69 7.44 -12.18
N LEU A 160 -20.58 6.76 -12.37
CA LEU A 160 -20.20 5.58 -11.63
C LEU A 160 -18.91 5.88 -10.87
N GLN A 161 -18.85 5.40 -9.65
CA GLN A 161 -17.63 5.32 -8.86
C GLN A 161 -17.02 3.94 -9.07
N GLU A 162 -15.85 3.92 -9.70
CA GLU A 162 -15.07 2.72 -9.97
C GLU A 162 -13.89 2.67 -9.00
N GLU A 163 -13.90 1.66 -8.13
CA GLU A 163 -12.92 1.51 -7.07
C GLU A 163 -12.15 0.20 -7.20
N ARG A 164 -10.88 0.26 -6.82
CA ARG A 164 -10.07 -0.91 -6.47
C ARG A 164 -9.49 -0.69 -5.09
N TYR A 165 -9.76 -1.62 -4.19
CA TYR A 165 -9.29 -1.55 -2.82
C TYR A 165 -9.02 -2.94 -2.25
N VAL A 166 -8.21 -2.98 -1.20
CA VAL A 166 -7.98 -4.17 -0.40
C VAL A 166 -8.76 -4.04 0.91
N PRO A 167 -9.69 -4.95 1.22
CA PRO A 167 -10.42 -4.93 2.48
C PRO A 167 -9.48 -5.15 3.68
N ALA A 168 -9.79 -4.53 4.82
CA ALA A 168 -9.03 -4.72 6.07
C ALA A 168 -8.91 -6.20 6.47
N GLY A 169 -9.93 -7.02 6.19
CA GLY A 169 -9.93 -8.46 6.50
C GLY A 169 -8.78 -9.22 5.82
N ASN A 170 -8.31 -8.76 4.65
CA ASN A 170 -7.22 -9.40 3.92
C ASN A 170 -5.84 -8.98 4.40
N PHE A 171 -5.74 -7.98 5.30
CA PHE A 171 -4.49 -7.46 5.84
C PHE A 171 -3.60 -8.58 6.39
N TRP A 172 -4.13 -9.38 7.30
CA TRP A 172 -3.36 -10.43 7.98
C TRP A 172 -2.97 -11.57 7.04
N LEU A 173 -3.83 -11.92 6.10
CA LEU A 173 -3.53 -12.95 5.11
C LEU A 173 -2.35 -12.52 4.22
N ALA A 174 -2.36 -11.26 3.76
CA ALA A 174 -1.25 -10.69 3.00
C ALA A 174 0.06 -10.67 3.81
N GLN A 175 0.00 -10.29 5.09
CA GLN A 175 1.16 -10.27 5.99
C GLN A 175 1.75 -11.68 6.19
N TRP A 176 0.91 -12.70 6.41
CA TRP A 176 1.38 -14.09 6.54
C TRP A 176 1.96 -14.65 5.24
N ARG A 177 1.39 -14.29 4.08
CA ARG A 177 1.93 -14.67 2.76
C ARG A 177 3.31 -14.06 2.53
N GLU A 178 3.47 -12.75 2.77
CA GLU A 178 4.76 -12.06 2.62
C GLU A 178 5.80 -12.64 3.60
N LEU A 179 5.42 -12.88 4.86
CA LEU A 179 6.27 -13.56 5.85
C LEU A 179 6.69 -14.96 5.39
N GLY A 180 5.75 -15.76 4.90
CA GLY A 180 6.01 -17.13 4.43
C GLY A 180 7.02 -17.16 3.29
N ILE A 181 6.92 -16.21 2.35
CA ILE A 181 7.89 -16.06 1.25
C ILE A 181 9.28 -15.74 1.81
N LEU A 182 9.38 -14.75 2.70
CA LEU A 182 10.65 -14.32 3.29
C LEU A 182 11.33 -15.44 4.11
N ILE A 183 10.56 -16.18 4.90
CA ILE A 183 11.05 -17.34 5.65
C ILE A 183 11.52 -18.45 4.71
N THR A 184 10.77 -18.73 3.64
CA THR A 184 11.14 -19.76 2.65
C THR A 184 12.45 -19.40 1.96
N LEU A 185 12.62 -18.13 1.55
CA LEU A 185 13.86 -17.63 0.96
C LEU A 185 15.03 -17.72 1.96
N ALA A 186 14.81 -17.33 3.22
CA ALA A 186 15.83 -17.41 4.27
C ALA A 186 16.27 -18.86 4.52
N ALA A 187 15.33 -19.81 4.56
CA ALA A 187 15.61 -21.22 4.73
C ALA A 187 16.40 -21.79 3.54
N ALA A 188 16.01 -21.45 2.31
CA ALA A 188 16.72 -21.86 1.10
C ALA A 188 18.17 -21.36 1.09
N LEU A 189 18.39 -20.07 1.39
CA LEU A 189 19.73 -19.49 1.50
C LEU A 189 20.58 -20.16 2.59
N SER A 190 19.97 -20.45 3.73
CA SER A 190 20.65 -21.15 4.84
C SER A 190 21.06 -22.58 4.45
N LEU A 191 20.18 -23.32 3.76
CA LEU A 191 20.46 -24.66 3.26
C LEU A 191 21.57 -24.66 2.21
N ILE A 192 21.55 -23.70 1.28
CA ILE A 192 22.60 -23.51 0.27
C ILE A 192 23.94 -23.23 0.96
N SER A 193 23.97 -22.35 1.96
CA SER A 193 25.17 -22.05 2.73
C SER A 193 25.76 -23.29 3.41
N LEU A 194 24.93 -24.07 4.11
CA LEU A 194 25.37 -25.29 4.79
C LEU A 194 25.86 -26.35 3.80
N TRP A 195 25.19 -26.48 2.65
CA TRP A 195 25.62 -27.37 1.58
C TRP A 195 26.97 -26.95 1.00
N TRP A 196 27.19 -25.65 0.80
CA TRP A 196 28.47 -25.13 0.30
C TRP A 196 29.62 -25.37 1.28
N ILE A 197 29.40 -25.15 2.59
CA ILE A 197 30.39 -25.44 3.63
C ILE A 197 30.73 -26.93 3.64
N ARG A 198 29.72 -27.81 3.60
CA ARG A 198 29.91 -29.27 3.60
C ARG A 198 30.62 -29.80 2.35
N ARG A 199 30.51 -29.09 1.22
CA ARG A 199 31.15 -29.50 -0.05
C ARG A 199 32.55 -28.95 -0.26
N ARG A 200 33.07 -28.08 0.62
CA ARG A 200 34.48 -27.70 0.57
C ARG A 200 35.30 -28.81 1.27
N PRO A 201 36.02 -29.69 0.54
CA PRO A 201 37.02 -30.52 1.20
C PRO A 201 38.06 -29.60 1.87
N ALA A 202 38.48 -29.99 3.07
CA ALA A 202 39.55 -29.33 3.82
C ALA A 202 40.87 -29.34 3.03
#